data_AF-H3H738-F1
#
_entry.id   AF-H3H738-F1
#
_cell.length_a   1.000
_cell.length_b   1.000
_cell.length_c   1.000
_cell.angle_alpha   90.00
_cell.angle_beta   90.00
_cell.angle_gamma   90.00
#
_symmetry.space_group_name_H-M   'P 1'
#
loop_
_entity.id
_entity.type
_entity.pdbx_description
1 polymer ?
#
loop_
_entity_poly.entity_id
_entity_poly.type
_entity_poly.pdbx_seq_one_letter_code
_entity_poly.pdbx_strand_id
1 'polypeptide(L)'
;MLSSGVSDSIQMGLAAELTTCFPKLSLMHARVICVLLNAPAIAIGYQQYDILTLYLIADLLCTAAVGPMLLGTWKRATRTGALAGSAAGLLTIFICGVIAQGKFVGGFNWFILPEGLYSQNSMITFIVTLIVPPVVTVGVSLMTAPKAGEGAKDDSYLLEHSPVQEISKA
;
A
#
# COMPACT_ATOMS: atom_id res chain seq x y z
N MET A 1 18.91 -21.26 2.08
CA MET A 1 19.62 -20.02 2.44
C MET A 1 19.07 -18.76 1.75
N LEU A 2 18.39 -18.87 0.59
CA LEU A 2 17.75 -17.70 -0.05
C LEU A 2 16.50 -17.21 0.71
N SER A 3 15.64 -18.13 1.18
CA SER A 3 14.37 -17.79 1.86
C SER A 3 14.55 -16.95 3.15
N SER A 4 15.59 -17.22 3.94
CA SER A 4 15.86 -16.45 5.16
C SER A 4 16.20 -14.99 4.88
N GLY A 5 16.90 -14.69 3.78
CA GLY A 5 17.24 -13.31 3.41
C GLY A 5 16.02 -12.48 2.97
N VAL A 6 15.05 -13.11 2.31
CA VAL A 6 13.80 -12.43 1.90
C VAL A 6 12.96 -12.09 3.13
N SER A 7 12.83 -13.03 4.08
CA SER A 7 12.11 -12.80 5.32
C SER A 7 12.76 -11.69 6.17
N ASP A 8 14.09 -11.66 6.25
CA ASP A 8 14.83 -10.60 6.95
C ASP A 8 14.58 -9.22 6.31
N SER A 9 14.61 -9.13 4.98
CA SER A 9 14.34 -7.89 4.26
C SER A 9 12.91 -7.37 4.49
N ILE A 10 11.90 -8.24 4.49
CA ILE A 10 10.50 -7.85 4.78
C ILE A 10 10.36 -7.36 6.22
N GLN A 11 10.99 -8.05 7.18
CA GLN A 11 10.93 -7.65 8.60
C GLN A 11 11.64 -6.33 8.86
N MET A 12 12.79 -6.08 8.23
CA MET A 12 13.48 -4.79 8.31
C MET A 12 12.67 -3.66 7.67
N GLY A 13 12.04 -3.92 6.52
CA GLY A 13 11.14 -2.95 5.88
C GLY A 13 9.94 -2.60 6.75
N LEU A 14 9.30 -3.60 7.35
CA LEU A 14 8.16 -3.38 8.27
C LEU A 14 8.57 -2.62 9.53
N ALA A 15 9.72 -2.97 10.14
CA ALA A 15 10.23 -2.28 11.31
C ALA A 15 10.54 -0.80 11.00
N ALA A 16 11.14 -0.52 9.85
CA ALA A 16 11.44 0.84 9.40
C ALA A 16 10.16 1.67 9.22
N GLU A 17 9.16 1.15 8.52
CA GLU A 17 7.87 1.83 8.34
C GLU A 17 7.17 2.08 9.68
N LEU A 18 7.14 1.08 10.56
CA LEU A 18 6.48 1.20 11.86
C LEU A 18 7.14 2.26 12.75
N THR A 19 8.47 2.34 12.77
CA THR A 19 9.20 3.37 13.53
C THR A 19 9.05 4.76 12.94
N THR A 20 8.92 4.86 11.61
CA THR A 20 8.73 6.14 10.89
C THR A 20 7.31 6.67 11.06
N CYS A 21 6.29 5.81 10.92
CA CYS A 21 4.88 6.22 11.04
C CYS A 21 4.43 6.41 12.49
N PHE A 22 5.04 5.71 13.45
CA PHE A 22 4.69 5.79 14.86
C PHE A 22 5.91 6.18 15.72
N PRO A 23 6.26 7.48 15.81
CA PRO A 23 7.46 7.95 16.51
C PRO A 23 7.45 7.67 18.03
N LYS A 24 6.30 7.24 18.59
CA LYS A 24 6.17 6.84 19.99
C LYS A 24 6.53 5.37 20.25
N LEU A 25 6.72 4.55 19.20
CA LEU A 25 7.09 3.14 19.34
C LEU A 25 8.62 3.02 19.44
N SER A 26 9.09 2.46 20.57
CA SER A 26 10.50 2.08 20.71
C SER A 26 10.82 0.88 19.80
N LEU A 27 12.09 0.75 19.37
CA LEU A 27 12.58 -0.36 18.54
C LEU A 27 12.21 -1.74 19.10
N MET A 28 12.13 -1.89 20.42
CA MET A 28 11.73 -3.16 21.04
C MET A 28 10.27 -3.51 20.72
N HIS A 29 9.37 -2.52 20.66
CA HIS A 29 7.98 -2.74 20.28
C HIS A 29 7.86 -3.16 18.82
N ALA A 30 8.63 -2.52 17.92
CA ALA A 30 8.64 -2.87 16.51
C ALA A 30 9.11 -4.32 16.29
N ARG A 31 10.13 -4.77 17.03
CA ARG A 31 10.60 -6.17 16.99
C ARG A 31 9.55 -7.14 17.50
N VAL A 32 8.88 -6.84 18.61
CA VAL A 32 7.81 -7.69 19.14
C VAL A 32 6.67 -7.83 18.13
N ILE A 33 6.28 -6.74 17.47
CA ILE A 33 5.25 -6.76 16.42
C ILE A 33 5.69 -7.64 15.24
N CYS A 34 6.94 -7.54 14.78
CA CYS A 34 7.45 -8.41 13.71
C CYS A 34 7.43 -9.89 14.11
N VAL A 35 7.78 -10.23 15.35
CA VAL A 35 7.71 -11.62 15.85
C VAL A 35 6.27 -12.11 15.90
N LEU A 36 5.34 -11.28 16.40
CA LEU A 36 3.92 -11.61 16.45
C LEU A 36 3.31 -11.84 15.06
N LEU A 37 3.76 -11.10 14.04
CA LEU A 37 3.32 -11.29 12.65
C LEU A 37 3.93 -12.54 11.98
N ASN A 38 5.12 -12.97 12.41
CA ASN A 38 5.72 -14.22 11.90
C ASN A 38 4.99 -15.47 12.40
N ALA A 39 4.47 -15.48 13.63
CA ALA A 39 3.76 -16.63 14.20
C ALA A 39 2.60 -17.14 13.32
N PRO A 40 1.63 -16.31 12.86
CA PRO A 40 0.57 -16.77 11.96
C PRO A 40 1.10 -17.14 10.57
N ALA A 41 2.13 -16.47 10.06
CA ALA A 41 2.73 -16.83 8.77
C ALA A 41 3.32 -18.25 8.80
N ILE A 42 3.98 -18.62 9.89
CA ILE A 42 4.48 -19.99 10.13
C ILE A 42 3.31 -20.97 10.21
N ALA A 43 2.24 -20.64 10.93
CA ALA A 43 1.06 -21.49 11.05
C ALA A 43 0.38 -21.75 9.69
N ILE A 44 0.27 -20.74 8.82
CA ILE A 44 -0.25 -20.89 7.45
C ILE A 44 0.71 -21.74 6.60
N GLY A 45 2.03 -21.57 6.77
CA GLY A 45 3.03 -22.39 6.08
C GLY A 45 2.94 -23.89 6.39
N TYR A 46 2.51 -24.27 7.60
CA TYR A 46 2.27 -25.67 7.95
C TYR A 46 1.07 -26.29 7.24
N GLN A 47 0.10 -25.50 6.80
CA GLN A 47 -1.13 -26.03 6.17
C GLN A 47 -0.94 -26.48 4.72
N GLN A 48 0.28 -26.40 4.19
CA GLN A 48 0.64 -26.88 2.85
C GLN A 48 -0.27 -26.32 1.74
N TYR A 49 -0.65 -25.05 1.87
CA TYR A 49 -1.38 -24.36 0.82
C TYR A 49 -0.58 -24.32 -0.48
N ASP A 50 -1.30 -24.33 -1.59
CA ASP A 50 -0.72 -24.19 -2.90
C ASP A 50 0.01 -22.85 -3.05
N ILE A 51 1.29 -22.91 -3.41
CA ILE A 51 2.19 -21.75 -3.46
C ILE A 51 1.71 -20.76 -4.52
N LEU A 52 1.16 -21.24 -5.64
CA LEU A 52 0.66 -20.39 -6.71
C LEU A 52 -0.54 -19.56 -6.23
N THR A 53 -1.42 -20.14 -5.42
CA THR A 53 -2.56 -19.43 -4.83
C THR A 53 -2.10 -18.36 -3.85
N LEU A 54 -1.16 -18.68 -2.95
CA LEU A 54 -0.59 -17.68 -2.04
C LEU A 54 0.11 -16.53 -2.77
N TYR A 55 0.85 -16.85 -3.84
CA TYR A 55 1.48 -15.85 -4.70
C TYR A 55 0.43 -14.97 -5.39
N LEU A 56 -0.64 -15.57 -5.90
CA LEU A 56 -1.71 -14.85 -6.57
C LEU A 56 -2.47 -13.91 -5.62
N ILE A 57 -2.73 -14.34 -4.38
CA ILE A 57 -3.33 -13.48 -3.35
C ILE A 57 -2.43 -12.26 -3.10
N ALA A 58 -1.11 -12.46 -3.00
CA ALA A 58 -0.16 -11.38 -2.82
C ALA A 58 -0.14 -10.41 -4.02
N ASP A 59 -0.16 -10.94 -5.24
CA ASP A 59 -0.18 -10.14 -6.47
C ASP A 59 -1.49 -9.36 -6.63
N LEU A 60 -2.62 -9.90 -6.20
CA LEU A 60 -3.89 -9.17 -6.20
C LEU A 60 -3.85 -7.98 -5.23
N LEU A 61 -3.34 -8.21 -4.02
CA LEU A 61 -3.20 -7.14 -3.03
C LEU A 61 -2.20 -6.07 -3.51
N CYS A 62 -1.11 -6.50 -4.15
CA CYS A 62 -0.14 -5.60 -4.78
C CYS A 62 -0.80 -4.75 -5.86
N THR A 63 -1.61 -5.37 -6.73
CA THR A 63 -2.36 -4.71 -7.80
C THR A 63 -3.29 -3.61 -7.25
N ALA A 64 -3.89 -3.82 -6.08
CA ALA A 64 -4.73 -2.81 -5.41
C ALA A 64 -3.94 -1.58 -4.93
N ALA A 65 -2.67 -1.72 -4.58
CA ALA A 65 -1.86 -0.67 -3.96
C ALA A 65 -0.82 -0.04 -4.91
N VAL A 66 -0.36 -0.75 -5.93
CA VAL A 66 0.73 -0.32 -6.83
C VAL A 66 0.37 0.94 -7.62
N GLY A 67 -0.87 1.07 -8.09
CA GLY A 67 -1.35 2.25 -8.81
C GLY A 67 -1.27 3.54 -7.97
N PRO A 68 -1.93 3.59 -6.80
CA PRO A 68 -1.81 4.70 -5.85
C PRO A 68 -0.36 4.98 -5.41
N MET A 69 0.44 3.94 -5.19
CA MET A 69 1.85 4.07 -4.81
C MET A 69 2.67 4.78 -5.89
N LEU A 70 2.53 4.35 -7.17
CA LEU A 70 3.22 4.98 -8.29
C LEU A 70 2.75 6.42 -8.50
N LEU A 71 1.43 6.65 -8.43
CA LEU A 71 0.84 7.98 -8.56
C LEU A 71 1.24 8.93 -7.42
N GLY A 72 1.61 8.42 -6.24
CA GLY A 72 2.13 9.24 -5.13
C GLY A 72 3.39 10.04 -5.48
N THR A 73 4.15 9.61 -6.50
CA THR A 73 5.32 10.36 -7.01
C THR A 73 4.94 11.53 -7.92
N TRP A 74 3.69 11.60 -8.38
CA TRP A 74 3.22 12.65 -9.26
C TRP A 74 2.99 13.94 -8.47
N LYS A 75 3.59 15.07 -8.91
CA LYS A 75 3.50 16.38 -8.22
C LYS A 75 2.09 16.90 -7.94
N ARG A 76 1.08 16.35 -8.63
CA ARG A 76 -0.33 16.73 -8.49
C ARG A 76 -1.15 15.73 -7.65
N ALA A 77 -0.55 14.61 -7.25
CA ALA A 77 -1.20 13.63 -6.40
C ALA A 77 -1.29 14.17 -4.97
N THR A 78 -2.48 14.00 -4.38
CA THR A 78 -2.74 14.40 -2.99
C THR A 78 -2.62 13.18 -2.07
N ARG A 79 -2.21 13.40 -0.82
CA ARG A 79 -2.14 12.34 0.20
C ARG A 79 -3.50 11.65 0.40
N THR A 80 -4.56 12.46 0.38
CA THR A 80 -5.95 12.00 0.46
C THR A 80 -6.35 11.17 -0.76
N GLY A 81 -5.94 11.57 -1.97
CA GLY A 81 -6.16 10.81 -3.20
C GLY A 81 -5.47 9.46 -3.19
N ALA A 82 -4.21 9.37 -2.77
CA ALA A 82 -3.49 8.09 -2.67
C ALA A 82 -4.15 7.14 -1.65
N LEU A 83 -4.55 7.66 -0.49
CA LEU A 83 -5.25 6.85 0.53
C LEU A 83 -6.62 6.37 0.04
N ALA A 84 -7.40 7.26 -0.59
CA ALA A 84 -8.70 6.92 -1.17
C ALA A 84 -8.57 5.89 -2.30
N GLY A 85 -7.53 6.01 -3.12
CA GLY A 85 -7.16 5.03 -4.14
C GLY A 85 -6.88 3.65 -3.56
N SER A 86 -5.98 3.55 -2.58
CA SER A 86 -5.65 2.28 -1.93
C SER A 86 -6.88 1.64 -1.24
N ALA A 87 -7.71 2.45 -0.57
CA ALA A 87 -8.95 1.99 0.03
C ALA A 87 -9.95 1.49 -1.03
N ALA A 88 -10.07 2.20 -2.15
CA ALA A 88 -10.90 1.81 -3.28
C ALA A 88 -10.40 0.51 -3.93
N GLY A 89 -9.09 0.27 -3.99
CA GLY A 89 -8.52 -1.00 -4.44
C GLY A 89 -8.98 -2.19 -3.60
N LEU A 90 -8.88 -2.08 -2.27
CA LEU A 90 -9.39 -3.11 -1.35
C LEU A 90 -10.89 -3.31 -1.47
N LEU A 91 -11.64 -2.21 -1.59
CA LEU A 91 -13.09 -2.26 -1.75
C LEU A 91 -13.49 -2.89 -3.09
N THR A 92 -12.71 -2.68 -4.15
CA THR A 92 -12.92 -3.27 -5.47
C THR A 92 -12.82 -4.80 -5.40
N ILE A 93 -11.79 -5.34 -4.73
CA ILE A 93 -11.64 -6.78 -4.50
C ILE A 93 -12.87 -7.33 -3.76
N PHE A 94 -13.30 -6.64 -2.69
CA PHE A 94 -14.47 -7.04 -1.90
C PHE A 94 -15.75 -7.05 -2.74
N ILE A 95 -16.04 -5.98 -3.48
CA ILE A 95 -17.24 -5.85 -4.32
C ILE A 95 -17.24 -6.90 -5.42
N CYS A 96 -16.12 -7.11 -6.12
CA CYS A 96 -15.98 -8.17 -7.12
C CYS A 96 -16.27 -9.55 -6.51
N GLY A 97 -15.81 -9.81 -5.29
CA GLY A 97 -16.10 -11.05 -4.57
C GLY A 97 -17.57 -11.23 -4.20
N VAL A 98 -18.24 -10.16 -3.75
CA VAL A 98 -19.69 -10.19 -3.47
C VAL A 98 -20.49 -10.45 -4.74
N ILE A 99 -20.10 -9.86 -5.87
CA ILE A 99 -20.75 -10.07 -7.18
C ILE A 99 -20.51 -11.51 -7.66
N ALA A 100 -19.29 -12.03 -7.53
CA ALA A 100 -18.94 -13.37 -7.98
C ALA A 100 -19.64 -14.48 -7.18
N GLN A 101 -19.80 -14.31 -5.86
CA GLN A 101 -20.41 -15.33 -4.99
C GLN A 101 -21.89 -15.05 -4.64
N GLY A 102 -22.43 -13.89 -4.99
CA GLY A 102 -23.81 -13.49 -4.69
C GLY A 102 -24.14 -13.34 -3.20
N LYS A 103 -23.13 -13.33 -2.33
CA LYS A 103 -23.27 -13.29 -0.86
C LYS A 103 -22.28 -12.28 -0.29
N PHE A 104 -22.70 -11.51 0.72
CA PHE A 104 -21.84 -10.52 1.39
C PHE A 104 -20.59 -11.17 2.00
N VAL A 105 -20.74 -12.33 2.63
CA VAL A 105 -19.64 -13.12 3.19
C VAL A 105 -18.64 -13.56 2.11
N GLY A 106 -19.11 -13.71 0.87
CA GLY A 106 -18.26 -14.07 -0.27
C GLY A 106 -17.23 -13.02 -0.63
N GLY A 107 -17.48 -11.74 -0.32
CA GLY A 107 -16.51 -10.66 -0.53
C GLY A 107 -15.22 -10.84 0.28
N PHE A 108 -15.32 -11.29 1.53
CA PHE A 108 -14.14 -11.60 2.36
C PHE A 108 -13.46 -12.89 1.92
N ASN A 109 -14.25 -13.90 1.54
CA ASN A 109 -13.70 -15.16 1.05
C ASN A 109 -12.91 -14.96 -0.27
N TRP A 110 -13.31 -13.97 -1.07
CA TRP A 110 -12.65 -13.66 -2.33
C TRP A 110 -11.24 -13.10 -2.19
N PHE A 111 -10.85 -12.55 -1.03
CA PHE A 111 -9.46 -12.16 -0.77
C PHE A 111 -8.49 -13.36 -0.81
N ILE A 112 -8.98 -14.57 -0.56
CA ILE A 112 -8.20 -15.80 -0.59
C ILE A 112 -8.25 -16.46 -1.99
N LEU A 113 -9.00 -15.90 -2.94
CA LEU A 113 -9.18 -16.39 -4.30
C LEU A 113 -9.46 -17.91 -4.33
N PRO A 114 -10.64 -18.35 -3.83
CA PRO A 114 -10.97 -19.77 -3.73
C PRO A 114 -10.96 -20.50 -5.09
N GLU A 115 -11.15 -19.76 -6.18
CA GLU A 115 -11.19 -20.28 -7.55
C GLU A 115 -9.83 -20.22 -8.28
N GLY A 116 -8.79 -19.63 -7.67
CA GLY A 116 -7.46 -19.50 -8.25
C GLY A 116 -7.40 -18.67 -9.55
N LEU A 117 -6.32 -18.87 -10.33
CA LEU A 117 -6.00 -18.10 -11.55
C LEU A 117 -6.94 -18.38 -12.73
N TYR A 118 -7.40 -19.62 -12.88
CA TYR A 118 -8.07 -20.09 -14.11
C TYR A 118 -9.55 -19.70 -14.20
N SER A 119 -10.10 -19.08 -13.15
CA SER A 119 -11.49 -18.63 -13.16
C SER A 119 -11.62 -17.28 -13.83
N GLN A 120 -12.62 -17.16 -14.73
CA GLN A 120 -12.94 -15.91 -15.43
C GLN A 120 -13.20 -14.76 -14.44
N ASN A 121 -13.84 -15.05 -13.31
CA ASN A 121 -14.17 -14.05 -12.29
C ASN A 121 -12.90 -13.50 -11.60
N SER A 122 -11.90 -14.36 -11.36
CA SER A 122 -10.61 -13.96 -10.80
C SER A 122 -9.85 -13.04 -11.77
N MET A 123 -9.82 -13.39 -13.05
CA MET A 123 -9.16 -12.57 -14.09
C MET A 123 -9.79 -11.17 -14.18
N ILE A 124 -11.13 -11.10 -14.19
CA ILE A 124 -11.85 -9.82 -14.18
C ILE A 124 -11.50 -9.02 -12.92
N THR A 125 -11.46 -9.67 -11.75
CA THR A 125 -11.11 -9.01 -10.49
C THR A 125 -9.71 -8.38 -10.56
N PHE A 126 -8.72 -9.09 -11.10
CA PHE A 126 -7.37 -8.57 -11.29
C PHE A 126 -7.35 -7.32 -12.18
N ILE A 127 -7.98 -7.38 -13.34
CA ILE A 127 -7.99 -6.27 -14.31
C ILE A 127 -8.70 -5.04 -13.70
N VAL A 128 -9.86 -5.24 -13.08
CA VAL A 128 -10.63 -4.15 -12.48
C VAL A 128 -9.87 -3.55 -11.30
N THR A 129 -9.27 -4.39 -10.46
CA THR A 129 -8.45 -3.96 -9.31
C THR A 129 -7.16 -3.24 -9.75
N LEU A 130 -6.64 -3.48 -10.95
CA LEU A 130 -5.50 -2.73 -11.48
C LEU A 130 -5.88 -1.31 -11.92
N ILE A 131 -7.09 -1.14 -12.46
CA ILE A 131 -7.51 0.12 -13.10
C ILE A 131 -8.24 1.06 -12.12
N VAL A 132 -9.17 0.53 -11.32
CA VAL A 132 -10.02 1.33 -10.42
C VAL A 132 -9.21 2.16 -9.41
N PRO A 133 -8.30 1.60 -8.60
CA PRO A 133 -7.54 2.37 -7.62
C PRO A 133 -6.73 3.54 -8.20
N PRO A 134 -5.98 3.42 -9.32
CA PRO A 134 -5.34 4.58 -9.94
C PRO A 134 -6.34 5.62 -10.46
N VAL A 135 -7.46 5.19 -11.07
CA VAL A 135 -8.51 6.12 -11.53
C VAL A 135 -9.11 6.91 -10.37
N VAL A 136 -9.41 6.25 -9.25
CA VAL A 136 -9.92 6.91 -8.03
C VAL A 136 -8.87 7.85 -7.45
N THR A 137 -7.60 7.44 -7.42
CA THR A 137 -6.48 8.28 -6.95
C THR A 137 -6.39 9.58 -7.74
N VAL A 138 -6.45 9.49 -9.08
CA VAL A 138 -6.42 10.66 -9.96
C VAL A 138 -7.67 11.51 -9.76
N GLY A 139 -8.86 10.90 -9.77
CA GLY A 139 -10.13 11.62 -9.61
C GLY A 139 -10.19 12.42 -8.30
N VAL A 140 -9.87 11.78 -7.17
CA VAL A 140 -9.84 12.43 -5.85
C VAL A 140 -8.73 13.49 -5.78
N SER A 141 -7.56 13.23 -6.37
CA SER A 141 -6.47 14.22 -6.40
C SER A 141 -6.81 15.46 -7.22
N LEU A 142 -7.57 15.31 -8.31
CA LEU A 142 -8.04 16.44 -9.10
C LEU A 142 -9.13 17.24 -8.38
N MET A 143 -10.05 16.57 -7.68
CA MET A 143 -11.12 17.21 -6.91
C MET A 143 -10.62 17.90 -5.64
N THR A 144 -9.58 17.34 -5.00
CA THR A 144 -9.01 17.84 -3.73
C THR A 144 -7.87 18.84 -3.97
N ALA A 145 -7.59 19.23 -5.21
CA ALA A 145 -6.61 20.27 -5.51
C ALA A 145 -7.21 21.67 -5.40
N PRO A 146 -6.97 22.40 -4.29
CA PRO A 146 -6.73 23.83 -4.38
C PRO A 146 -5.41 24.30 -3.72
N LYS A 147 -4.81 25.31 -4.40
CA LYS A 147 -3.66 26.19 -4.08
C LYS A 147 -2.23 25.65 -4.23
N ALA A 148 -1.71 25.86 -5.44
CA ALA A 148 -0.31 26.06 -5.79
C ALA A 148 0.34 27.32 -5.14
N GLY A 149 -0.05 27.67 -3.91
CA GLY A 149 0.40 28.89 -3.21
C GLY A 149 1.25 28.64 -1.96
N GLU A 150 1.40 27.38 -1.53
CA GLU A 150 2.16 27.04 -0.32
C GLU A 150 3.66 26.84 -0.63
N GLY A 151 4.00 26.35 -1.84
CA GLY A 151 5.40 26.23 -2.28
C GLY A 151 6.15 27.57 -2.39
N ALA A 152 5.46 28.66 -2.75
CA ALA A 152 6.08 29.99 -2.86
C ALA A 152 6.41 30.62 -1.49
N LYS A 153 5.66 30.27 -0.44
CA LYS A 153 6.01 30.63 0.95
C LYS A 153 7.13 29.74 1.46
N ASP A 154 7.16 28.49 0.99
CA ASP A 154 8.13 27.52 1.46
C ASP A 154 9.56 27.79 0.97
N ASP A 155 9.68 28.12 -0.32
CA ASP A 155 10.93 28.56 -0.91
C ASP A 155 11.42 29.88 -0.30
N SER A 156 10.50 30.78 0.09
CA SER A 156 10.87 32.06 0.73
C SER A 156 11.43 31.85 2.15
N TYR A 157 10.89 30.91 2.95
CA TYR A 157 11.45 30.64 4.30
C TYR A 157 12.82 29.96 4.24
N LEU A 158 13.07 29.11 3.23
CA LEU A 158 14.37 28.45 3.06
C LEU A 158 15.46 29.40 2.59
N LEU A 159 15.09 30.41 1.81
CA LEU A 159 16.03 31.45 1.38
C LEU A 159 16.36 32.44 2.50
N GLU A 160 15.40 32.76 3.38
CA GLU A 160 15.61 33.69 4.50
C GLU A 160 16.47 33.07 5.64
N HIS A 161 16.42 31.76 5.81
CA HIS A 161 17.19 31.03 6.83
C HIS A 161 18.43 30.28 6.28
N SER A 162 18.85 30.57 5.05
CA SER A 162 20.03 29.91 4.48
C SER A 162 21.33 30.48 5.08
N PRO A 163 22.24 29.66 5.64
CA PRO A 163 23.48 30.10 6.30
C PRO A 163 24.50 30.74 5.34
N VAL A 164 24.22 30.74 4.03
CA VAL A 164 25.07 31.34 3.00
C VAL A 164 25.11 32.87 3.09
N GLN A 165 24.07 33.51 3.63
CA GLN A 165 23.97 34.97 3.65
C GLN A 165 24.80 35.63 4.76
N GLU A 166 25.19 34.90 5.81
CA GLU A 166 26.10 35.41 6.85
C GLU A 166 27.56 35.51 6.35
N ILE A 167 27.98 34.68 5.39
CA ILE A 167 29.38 34.64 4.94
C ILE A 167 29.72 35.83 4.02
N SER A 168 28.73 36.47 3.39
CA SER A 168 28.95 37.62 2.50
C SER A 168 29.09 38.97 3.23
N LYS A 169 28.95 39.01 4.56
CA LYS A 169 29.04 40.24 5.36
C LYS A 169 30.23 40.28 6.35
N ALA A 170 31.11 39.29 6.32
CA ALA A 170 32.36 39.29 7.09
C ALA A 170 33.54 39.73 6.22
#